data_AF-A0A2E7AVQ5-F1
#
_entry.id   AF-A0A2E7AVQ5-F1
#
_cell.length_a   1.000
_cell.length_b   1.000
_cell.length_c   1.000
_cell.angle_alpha   90.00
_cell.angle_beta   90.00
_cell.angle_gamma   90.00
#
_symmetry.space_group_name_H-M   'P 1'
#
loop_
_entity.id
_entity.type
_entity.pdbx_description
1 polymer ?
#
loop_
_entity_poly.entity_id
_entity_poly.type
_entity_poly.pdbx_seq_one_letter_code
_entity_poly.pdbx_strand_id
1 'polypeptide(L)' 'MTLLNLWSLGHFVQWAGVGRFLLSNWYVFFALSVGWELLELYLPFEFAKETWGNKISDIVVNIVGFWLGNRVRINLEK' A
#
# COMPACT_ATOMS: atom_id res chain seq x y z
N MET A 1 0.63 8.07 18.74
CA MET A 1 0.55 7.09 17.64
C MET A 1 1.75 7.30 16.74
N THR A 2 2.43 6.22 16.35
CA THR A 2 3.65 6.24 15.52
C THR A 2 3.29 6.22 14.03
N LEU A 3 3.93 7.08 13.24
CA LEU A 3 3.71 7.21 11.78
C LEU A 3 4.12 5.99 10.96
N LEU A 4 4.99 5.15 11.51
CA LEU A 4 5.44 3.90 10.91
C LEU A 4 5.30 2.83 11.97
N ASN A 5 4.56 1.78 11.67
CA ASN A 5 4.34 0.67 12.56
C ASN A 5 4.33 -0.66 11.78
N LEU A 6 3.99 -1.77 12.44
CA LEU A 6 3.97 -3.09 11.80
C LEU A 6 3.00 -3.15 10.61
N TRP A 7 1.87 -2.44 10.68
CA TRP A 7 0.93 -2.31 9.56
C TRP A 7 1.57 -1.58 8.39
N SER A 8 2.29 -0.47 8.61
CA SER A 8 3.04 0.21 7.55
C SER A 8 4.07 -0.71 6.88
N LEU A 9 4.74 -1.58 7.65
CA LEU A 9 5.60 -2.62 7.05
C LEU A 9 4.78 -3.63 6.21
N GLY A 10 3.61 -4.02 6.69
CA GLY A 10 2.65 -4.85 5.95
C GLY A 10 2.24 -4.20 4.62
N HIS A 11 1.86 -2.93 4.65
CA HIS A 11 1.57 -2.08 3.49
C HIS A 11 2.70 -2.12 2.47
N PHE A 12 3.93 -1.87 2.92
CA PHE A 12 5.12 -1.91 2.06
C PHE A 12 5.29 -3.27 1.38
N VAL A 13 5.28 -4.36 2.15
CA VAL A 13 5.50 -5.72 1.65
C VAL A 13 4.38 -6.15 0.71
N GLN A 14 3.12 -5.85 1.07
CA GLN A 14 1.94 -6.12 0.24
C GLN A 14 2.10 -5.45 -1.12
N TRP A 15 2.36 -4.14 -1.15
CA TRP A 15 2.43 -3.41 -2.41
C TRP A 15 3.69 -3.71 -3.22
N ALA A 16 4.80 -4.04 -2.58
CA ALA A 16 5.98 -4.59 -3.26
C ALA A 16 5.68 -5.93 -3.93
N GLY A 17 4.97 -6.84 -3.25
CA GLY A 17 4.54 -8.11 -3.84
C GLY A 17 3.55 -7.92 -4.98
N VAL A 18 2.55 -7.07 -4.78
CA VAL A 18 1.53 -6.75 -5.80
C VAL A 18 2.16 -6.13 -7.05
N GLY A 19 3.07 -5.15 -6.88
CA GLY A 19 3.83 -4.54 -7.98
C GLY A 19 4.73 -5.54 -8.71
N ARG A 20 5.40 -6.41 -7.96
CA ARG A 20 6.33 -7.40 -8.52
C ARG A 20 5.61 -8.49 -9.31
N PHE A 21 4.49 -9.00 -8.82
CA PHE A 21 3.90 -10.24 -9.34
C PHE A 21 2.56 -10.04 -10.06
N LEU A 22 1.74 -9.07 -9.65
CA LEU A 22 0.33 -9.04 -10.06
C LEU A 22 0.02 -7.91 -11.03
N LEU A 23 0.38 -6.66 -10.70
CA LEU A 23 -0.02 -5.48 -11.48
C LEU A 23 1.11 -4.46 -11.59
N SER A 24 1.14 -3.76 -12.71
CA SER A 24 2.02 -2.60 -12.96
C SER A 24 1.26 -1.30 -13.26
N ASN A 25 -0.08 -1.39 -13.29
CA ASN A 25 -0.94 -0.26 -13.60
C ASN A 25 -1.11 0.65 -12.37
N TRP A 26 -0.55 1.86 -12.46
CA TRP A 26 -0.61 2.87 -11.40
C TRP A 26 -2.02 3.38 -11.09
N TYR A 27 -2.93 3.44 -12.06
CA TYR A 27 -4.31 3.87 -11.81
C TYR A 27 -5.06 2.87 -10.93
N VAL A 28 -4.88 1.58 -11.20
CA VAL A 28 -5.47 0.50 -10.38
C VAL A 28 -4.85 0.51 -8.98
N PHE A 29 -3.52 0.70 -8.89
CA PHE A 29 -2.83 0.88 -7.62
C PHE A 29 -3.44 2.02 -6.79
N PHE A 30 -3.59 3.22 -7.36
CA PHE A 30 -4.12 4.37 -6.61
C PHE A 30 -5.57 4.16 -6.19
N ALA A 31 -6.41 3.59 -7.05
CA ALA A 31 -7.80 3.29 -6.72
C ALA A 31 -7.90 2.34 -5.52
N LEU A 32 -7.05 1.30 -5.47
CA LEU A 32 -7.02 0.34 -4.37
C LEU A 32 -6.36 0.91 -3.10
N SER A 33 -5.22 1.60 -3.23
CA SER A 33 -4.49 2.18 -2.09
C SER A 33 -5.29 3.26 -1.40
N VAL A 34 -5.84 4.23 -2.15
CA VAL A 34 -6.66 5.30 -1.58
C VAL A 34 -8.04 4.78 -1.19
N GLY A 35 -8.60 3.87 -1.98
CA GLY A 35 -9.89 3.24 -1.68
C GLY A 35 -9.86 2.48 -0.36
N TRP A 36 -8.75 1.80 -0.04
CA TRP A 36 -8.57 1.12 1.24
C TRP A 36 -8.58 2.11 2.42
N GLU A 37 -7.80 3.19 2.35
CA GLU A 37 -7.80 4.22 3.40
C GLU A 37 -9.16 4.87 3.60
N LEU A 38 -9.92 5.09 2.52
CA LEU A 38 -11.29 5.60 2.60
C LEU A 38 -12.27 4.59 3.18
N LEU A 39 -12.10 3.30 2.87
CA LEU A 39 -12.92 2.23 3.44
C LEU A 39 -12.72 2.14 4.95
N GLU A 40 -11.49 2.26 5.42
CA GLU A 40 -11.15 2.23 6.84
C GLU A 40 -11.88 3.28 7.67
N LEU A 41 -12.25 4.43 7.10
CA LEU A 41 -13.06 5.45 7.77
C LEU A 41 -14.43 4.93 8.25
N TYR A 42 -14.92 3.84 7.65
CA TYR A 42 -16.22 3.24 7.96
C TYR A 42 -16.09 1.89 8.67
N LEU A 43 -14.88 1.35 8.82
CA LEU A 43 -14.67 0.03 9.41
C LEU A 43 -14.60 0.13 10.95
N PRO A 44 -15.37 -0.67 11.70
CA PRO A 44 -15.38 -0.64 13.16
C PRO A 44 -14.25 -1.46 13.79
N PHE A 45 -13.07 -1.51 13.14
CA PHE A 45 -11.91 -2.27 13.62
C PHE A 45 -10.88 -1.35 14.26
N GLU A 46 -10.21 -1.82 15.33
CA GLU A 46 -9.21 -1.00 16.04
C GLU A 46 -8.02 -0.60 15.15
N PHE A 47 -7.63 -1.42 14.18
CA PHE A 47 -6.56 -1.08 13.24
C PHE A 47 -6.93 0.10 12.32
N ALA A 48 -8.23 0.28 12.02
CA ALA A 48 -8.73 1.34 11.15
C ALA A 48 -8.86 2.69 11.90
N LYS A 49 -8.81 2.69 13.24
CA LYS A 49 -8.94 3.87 14.10
C LYS A 49 -7.59 4.55 14.33
N GLU A 50 -7.00 5.05 13.25
CA GLU A 50 -5.71 5.72 13.29
C GLU A 50 -5.78 7.20 12.95
N THR A 51 -4.67 7.93 13.18
CA THR A 51 -4.62 9.35 12.85
C THR A 51 -4.53 9.56 11.34
N TRP A 52 -5.06 10.68 10.86
CA TRP A 52 -4.90 11.11 9.46
C TRP A 52 -3.45 11.11 8.97
N GLY A 53 -2.50 11.43 9.86
CA GLY A 53 -1.08 11.37 9.55
C GLY A 53 -0.59 9.95 9.25
N ASN A 54 -1.14 8.93 9.92
CA ASN A 54 -0.80 7.55 9.64
C ASN A 54 -1.39 7.10 8.29
N LYS A 55 -2.66 7.42 8.02
CA LYS A 55 -3.31 7.14 6.72
C LYS A 55 -2.52 7.69 5.52
N ILE A 56 -2.05 8.93 5.64
CA ILE A 56 -1.22 9.57 4.60
C ILE A 56 0.15 8.88 4.50
N SER A 57 0.75 8.53 5.64
CA SER A 57 2.00 7.76 5.69
C SER A 57 1.85 6.42 4.98
N ASP A 58 0.76 5.70 5.22
CA ASP A 58 0.51 4.38 4.61
C ASP A 58 0.32 4.50 3.09
N ILE A 59 -0.31 5.55 2.56
CA ILE A 59 -0.32 5.82 1.11
C ILE A 59 1.11 6.02 0.56
N VAL A 60 1.95 6.78 1.25
CA VAL A 60 3.35 6.98 0.84
C VAL A 60 4.11 5.65 0.84
N VAL A 61 3.93 4.84 1.88
CA VAL A 61 4.55 3.53 2.00
C VAL A 61 4.07 2.57 0.91
N ASN A 62 2.77 2.58 0.58
CA ASN A 62 2.18 1.84 -0.53
C ASN A 62 2.85 2.22 -1.86
N ILE A 63 3.07 3.51 -2.11
CA ILE A 63 3.73 4.02 -3.34
C ILE A 63 5.15 3.49 -3.43
N VAL A 64 5.93 3.58 -2.35
CA VAL A 64 7.33 3.09 -2.32
C VAL A 64 7.38 1.59 -2.57
N GLY A 65 6.50 0.82 -1.90
CA GLY A 65 6.38 -0.62 -2.08
C GLY A 65 6.06 -0.96 -3.54
N PHE A 66 4.99 -0.40 -4.09
CA PHE A 66 4.54 -0.68 -5.46
C PHE A 66 5.58 -0.27 -6.50
N TRP A 67 6.22 0.89 -6.33
CA TRP A 67 7.30 1.33 -7.18
C TRP A 67 8.46 0.33 -7.18
N LEU A 68 8.92 -0.08 -6.00
CA LEU A 68 10.02 -1.03 -5.86
C LEU A 68 9.66 -2.37 -6.49
N GLY A 69 8.45 -2.88 -6.21
CA GLY A 69 7.92 -4.11 -6.77
C GLY A 69 7.97 -4.12 -8.30
N ASN A 70 7.51 -3.03 -8.93
CA ASN A 70 7.59 -2.85 -10.37
C ASN A 70 9.03 -2.82 -10.91
N ARG A 71 9.97 -2.19 -10.18
CA ARG A 71 11.39 -2.12 -10.58
C ARG A 71 12.08 -3.47 -10.55
N VAL A 72 11.74 -4.33 -9.60
CA VAL A 72 12.36 -5.65 -9.44
C VAL A 72 11.62 -6.76 -10.19
N ARG A 73 10.56 -6.41 -10.93
CA ARG A 73 9.78 -7.36 -11.71
C ARG A 73 10.66 -8.02 -12.77
N ILE A 74 10.74 -9.34 -12.71
CA ILE A 74 11.42 -10.14 -13.73
C ILE A 74 10.37 -10.45 -14.79
N ASN A 75 10.53 -9.87 -15.99
CA ASN A 75 9.74 -10.31 -17.14
C ASN A 75 10.26 -11.69 -17.53
N LEU A 76 9.48 -12.74 -17.25
CA LEU A 76 9.79 -14.11 -17.64
C LEU A 76 9.60 -14.37 -19.14
N GLU A 77 9.24 -13.34 -19.90
CA GLU A 77 9.17 -13.37 -21.36
C GLU A 77 10.47 -12.82 -21.94
N LYS A 78 11.44 -13.72 -22.12
CA LYS A 78 12.52 -13.59 -23.11
C LYS A 78 12.57 -14.87 -23.94
#